data_AF-A0A520CJE5-F1
#
_entry.id   AF-A0A520CJE5-F1
#
_cell.length_a   1.000
_cell.length_b   1.000
_cell.length_c   1.000
_cell.angle_alpha   90.00
_cell.angle_beta   90.00
_cell.angle_gamma   90.00
#
_symmetry.space_group_name_H-M   'P 1'
#
loop_
_entity.id
_entity.type
_entity.pdbx_description
1 polymer ?
#
loop_
_entity_poly.entity_id
_entity_poly.type
_entity_poly.pdbx_seq_one_letter_code
_entity_poly.pdbx_strand_id
1 'polypeptide(L)'
;METLFLEMSRLLKRSSSTDAFINTLKENKEVLHIWSSWVPLDPFPLIVVHVTAVKKLKKFRKLETVRTLMESREAVVVFLDTDRLHAHEHEGTLFLNLHCNRERLVYGADDFKFSKYTAAENRLVFVQRHLSVTTFLNGYYTASDYDLKGGGRFYAKAVGYYVGVLEQLILGSSCTRLSLSKRIRQLGVILPFSKRFLLREKGCYYLLDCMLEDTDEDYYLDAWLDASVQLLAQFHSAVEDVLEGMKVWNETQKVPVLVAPTFGTAEVELERLVSVLSHEVCIEEVYLYHTRTFVVSGPVKKHYFIIVFVTEDSEVRAKDLYALVATQIPDAPYRCGFMVISKIEAQRSLYFTHTFFDGKITDSNCLYKRDVFAPDFHWERNMNDMHCDLGLFYKRMKAAYQQLVLEFEEATTKDETHILLPKSLMRQFVLLLLQVYVYKRLYYLDERNNDVDLFLGLAMYTSIDFCNLWDRFNTTVLDLLPFFDSYAEVLVDGDQLELVRGFLKELFVLIEGEYRILDL
;
A
#
# COMPACT_ATOMS: atom_id res chain seq x y z
N MET A 1 -43.00 -6.64 -5.19
CA MET A 1 -42.31 -7.94 -4.97
C MET A 1 -41.85 -8.55 -6.29
N GLU A 2 -42.71 -8.76 -7.29
CA GLU A 2 -42.28 -9.25 -8.62
C GLU A 2 -41.39 -8.25 -9.39
N THR A 3 -41.59 -6.94 -9.22
CA THR A 3 -40.88 -5.90 -9.97
C THR A 3 -39.39 -5.79 -9.63
N LEU A 4 -39.00 -6.08 -8.38
CA LEU A 4 -37.61 -5.97 -7.89
C LEU A 4 -36.79 -7.24 -8.19
N PHE A 5 -37.45 -8.40 -8.20
CA PHE A 5 -36.89 -9.66 -8.71
C PHE A 5 -36.69 -9.57 -10.23
N LEU A 6 -37.61 -8.94 -10.96
CA LEU A 6 -37.44 -8.61 -12.38
C LEU A 6 -36.34 -7.56 -12.59
N GLU A 7 -36.14 -6.59 -11.71
CA GLU A 7 -35.07 -5.58 -11.84
C GLU A 7 -33.68 -6.11 -11.48
N MET A 8 -33.53 -6.94 -10.45
CA MET A 8 -32.24 -7.61 -10.17
C MET A 8 -31.90 -8.68 -11.22
N SER A 9 -32.88 -9.43 -11.73
CA SER A 9 -32.67 -10.32 -12.89
C SER A 9 -32.46 -9.58 -14.21
N ARG A 10 -32.92 -8.33 -14.34
CA ARG A 10 -32.60 -7.42 -15.47
C ARG A 10 -31.25 -6.72 -15.33
N LEU A 11 -30.78 -6.44 -14.12
CA LEU A 11 -29.47 -5.85 -13.83
C LEU A 11 -28.33 -6.88 -13.89
N LEU A 12 -28.64 -8.16 -13.61
CA LEU A 12 -27.74 -9.29 -13.82
C LEU A 12 -27.89 -9.87 -15.24
N LYS A 13 -27.54 -9.09 -16.27
CA LYS A 13 -27.27 -9.71 -17.58
C LYS A 13 -26.02 -10.58 -17.42
N ARG A 14 -26.21 -11.91 -17.35
CA ARG A 14 -25.12 -12.86 -17.55
C ARG A 14 -24.41 -12.49 -18.85
N SER A 15 -23.09 -12.43 -18.83
CA SER A 15 -22.35 -12.18 -20.06
C SER A 15 -22.66 -13.30 -21.06
N SER A 16 -22.63 -12.99 -22.35
CA SER A 16 -22.75 -14.01 -23.40
C SER A 16 -21.73 -15.15 -23.21
N SER A 17 -20.55 -14.82 -22.68
CA SER A 17 -19.49 -15.78 -22.31
C SER A 17 -19.91 -16.73 -21.19
N THR A 18 -20.61 -16.22 -20.17
CA THR A 18 -21.08 -17.01 -19.01
C THR A 18 -22.13 -18.03 -19.44
N ASP A 19 -23.11 -17.61 -20.25
CA ASP A 19 -24.14 -18.51 -20.76
C ASP A 19 -23.57 -19.53 -21.76
N ALA A 20 -22.63 -19.11 -22.61
CA ALA A 20 -21.91 -20.02 -23.51
C ALA A 20 -21.17 -21.11 -22.71
N PHE A 21 -20.46 -20.71 -21.65
CA PHE A 21 -19.75 -21.65 -20.78
C PHE A 21 -20.69 -22.65 -20.10
N ILE A 22 -21.81 -22.18 -19.54
CA ILE A 22 -22.83 -23.07 -18.94
C ILE A 22 -23.36 -24.05 -19.97
N ASN A 23 -23.66 -23.59 -21.19
CA ASN A 23 -24.18 -24.47 -22.24
C ASN A 23 -23.16 -25.54 -22.65
N THR A 24 -21.88 -25.19 -22.77
CA THR A 24 -20.80 -26.17 -22.99
C THR A 24 -20.71 -27.20 -21.86
N LEU A 25 -20.93 -26.80 -20.60
CA LEU A 25 -20.92 -27.73 -19.48
C LEU A 25 -22.12 -28.69 -19.48
N LYS A 26 -23.30 -28.24 -19.90
CA LYS A 26 -24.53 -29.08 -19.98
C LYS A 26 -24.38 -30.26 -20.93
N GLU A 27 -23.60 -30.10 -21.99
CA GLU A 27 -23.32 -31.17 -22.97
C GLU A 27 -22.36 -32.24 -22.41
N ASN A 28 -21.69 -31.94 -21.31
CA ASN A 28 -20.73 -32.84 -20.69
C ASN A 28 -21.41 -33.79 -19.71
N LYS A 29 -21.45 -35.08 -20.05
CA LYS A 29 -22.03 -36.15 -19.23
C LYS A 29 -21.39 -36.31 -17.84
N GLU A 30 -20.25 -35.67 -17.59
CA GLU A 30 -19.56 -35.71 -16.30
C GLU A 30 -20.07 -34.66 -15.31
N VAL A 31 -20.81 -33.66 -15.80
CA VAL A 31 -21.46 -32.61 -15.01
C VAL A 31 -22.86 -33.10 -14.62
N LEU A 32 -23.14 -33.12 -13.32
CA LEU A 32 -24.43 -33.56 -12.80
C LEU A 32 -25.34 -32.36 -12.54
N HIS A 33 -24.81 -31.33 -11.89
CA HIS A 33 -25.59 -30.15 -11.53
C HIS A 33 -24.79 -28.88 -11.76
N ILE A 34 -25.49 -27.81 -12.13
CA ILE A 34 -24.93 -26.47 -12.21
C ILE A 34 -25.88 -25.55 -11.45
N TRP A 35 -25.34 -24.82 -10.48
CA TRP A 35 -26.04 -23.72 -9.83
C TRP A 35 -25.46 -22.38 -10.26
N SER A 36 -26.34 -21.42 -10.53
CA SER A 36 -26.01 -20.03 -10.75
C SER A 36 -26.39 -19.24 -9.51
N SER A 37 -25.39 -18.68 -8.88
CA SER A 37 -25.45 -17.92 -7.63
C SER A 37 -24.72 -16.58 -7.81
N TRP A 38 -24.49 -15.89 -6.71
CA TRP A 38 -23.71 -14.66 -6.64
C TRP A 38 -22.84 -14.69 -5.40
N VAL A 39 -21.75 -13.96 -5.45
CA VAL A 39 -20.91 -13.69 -4.28
C VAL A 39 -21.71 -12.78 -3.31
N PRO A 40 -21.81 -13.08 -2.01
CA PRO A 40 -22.64 -12.28 -1.09
C PRO A 40 -22.13 -10.86 -0.77
N LEU A 41 -20.87 -10.57 -1.08
CA LEU A 41 -20.17 -9.31 -0.74
C LEU A 41 -19.91 -8.37 -1.93
N ASP A 42 -20.09 -8.89 -3.14
CA ASP A 42 -19.95 -8.20 -4.42
C ASP A 42 -20.92 -8.94 -5.34
N PRO A 43 -21.92 -8.32 -6.01
CA PRO A 43 -22.96 -8.99 -6.80
C PRO A 43 -22.42 -9.60 -8.11
N PHE A 44 -21.33 -10.34 -7.98
CA PHE A 44 -20.57 -11.00 -8.99
C PHE A 44 -21.10 -12.41 -9.23
N PRO A 45 -21.30 -12.85 -10.48
CA PRO A 45 -21.82 -14.18 -10.77
C PRO A 45 -20.92 -15.29 -10.20
N LEU A 46 -21.54 -16.24 -9.50
CA LEU A 46 -20.89 -17.44 -9.01
C LEU A 46 -21.53 -18.67 -9.66
N ILE A 47 -20.74 -19.51 -10.30
CA ILE A 47 -21.18 -20.77 -10.87
C ILE A 47 -20.62 -21.90 -10.02
N VAL A 48 -21.51 -22.72 -9.45
CA VAL A 48 -21.13 -23.96 -8.76
C VAL A 48 -21.42 -25.14 -9.67
N VAL A 49 -20.39 -25.92 -9.99
CA VAL A 49 -20.47 -27.08 -10.90
C VAL A 49 -20.21 -28.35 -10.10
N HIS A 50 -21.20 -29.23 -10.06
CA HIS A 50 -21.09 -30.57 -9.50
C HIS A 50 -20.66 -31.55 -10.57
N VAL A 51 -19.53 -32.22 -10.34
CA VAL A 51 -18.99 -33.26 -11.22
C VAL A 51 -18.97 -34.63 -10.53
N THR A 52 -19.05 -35.68 -11.34
CA THR A 52 -19.10 -37.08 -10.86
C THR A 52 -17.89 -37.55 -10.03
N ALA A 53 -16.68 -37.00 -10.21
CA ALA A 53 -15.49 -37.51 -9.52
C ALA A 53 -14.31 -36.52 -9.38
N VAL A 54 -13.55 -36.66 -8.29
CA VAL A 54 -12.37 -35.83 -7.91
C VAL A 54 -11.32 -35.75 -9.02
N LYS A 55 -10.99 -36.88 -9.66
CA LYS A 55 -9.94 -36.94 -10.72
C LYS A 55 -10.25 -36.01 -11.89
N LYS A 56 -11.53 -35.68 -12.09
CA LYS A 56 -12.02 -34.84 -13.19
C LYS A 56 -11.99 -33.35 -12.84
N LEU A 57 -11.99 -32.98 -11.56
CA LEU A 57 -11.89 -31.58 -11.10
C LEU A 57 -10.65 -30.86 -11.66
N LYS A 58 -9.50 -31.56 -11.71
CA LYS A 58 -8.25 -30.98 -12.24
C LYS A 58 -8.33 -30.67 -13.74
N LYS A 59 -9.15 -31.40 -14.51
CA LYS A 59 -9.35 -31.17 -15.94
C LYS A 59 -10.21 -29.91 -16.15
N PHE A 60 -11.34 -29.81 -15.43
CA PHE A 60 -12.24 -28.66 -15.55
C PHE A 60 -11.62 -27.35 -15.04
N ARG A 61 -10.85 -27.38 -13.95
CA ARG A 61 -10.14 -26.20 -13.43
C ARG A 61 -9.05 -25.66 -14.36
N LYS A 62 -8.60 -26.44 -15.34
CA LYS A 62 -7.59 -26.07 -16.33
C LYS A 62 -8.18 -25.62 -17.67
N LEU A 63 -9.51 -25.56 -17.79
CA LEU A 63 -10.15 -25.05 -19.00
C LEU A 63 -9.81 -23.57 -19.17
N GLU A 64 -9.33 -23.20 -20.35
CA GLU A 64 -8.97 -21.81 -20.66
C GLU A 64 -10.14 -20.86 -20.41
N THR A 65 -11.37 -21.28 -20.74
CA THR A 65 -12.59 -20.50 -20.49
C THR A 65 -12.81 -20.19 -19.01
N VAL A 66 -12.48 -21.11 -18.09
CA VAL A 66 -12.59 -20.86 -16.64
C VAL A 66 -11.58 -19.80 -16.22
N ARG A 67 -10.35 -19.89 -16.75
CA ARG A 67 -9.31 -18.91 -16.52
C ARG A 67 -9.71 -17.54 -17.04
N THR A 68 -10.21 -17.46 -18.28
CA THR A 68 -10.70 -16.22 -18.89
C THR A 68 -11.82 -15.60 -18.06
N LEU A 69 -12.85 -16.36 -17.66
CA LEU A 69 -13.97 -15.84 -16.86
C LEU A 69 -13.53 -15.28 -15.50
N MET A 70 -12.54 -15.90 -14.86
CA MET A 70 -12.00 -15.44 -13.59
C MET A 70 -11.07 -14.23 -13.75
N GLU A 71 -10.22 -14.21 -14.78
CA GLU A 71 -9.28 -13.12 -15.06
C GLU A 71 -10.00 -11.85 -15.56
N SER A 72 -11.00 -12.02 -16.44
CA SER A 72 -11.83 -10.90 -16.96
C SER A 72 -12.82 -10.36 -15.94
N ARG A 73 -12.90 -11.00 -14.76
CA ARG A 73 -13.95 -10.77 -13.77
C ARG A 73 -15.32 -10.79 -14.44
N GLU A 74 -15.68 -11.91 -15.05
CA GLU A 74 -17.06 -12.18 -15.49
C GLU A 74 -17.80 -13.15 -14.58
N ALA A 75 -17.12 -14.18 -14.04
CA ALA A 75 -17.72 -15.13 -13.11
C ALA A 75 -16.68 -15.86 -12.25
N VAL A 76 -17.04 -16.17 -10.99
CA VAL A 76 -16.29 -17.11 -10.14
C VAL A 76 -16.84 -18.50 -10.43
N VAL A 77 -15.96 -19.48 -10.66
CA VAL A 77 -16.37 -20.86 -10.93
C VAL A 77 -15.84 -21.80 -9.85
N VAL A 78 -16.74 -22.46 -9.13
CA VAL A 78 -16.44 -23.43 -8.08
C VAL A 78 -16.81 -24.82 -8.58
N PHE A 79 -15.84 -25.73 -8.57
CA PHE A 79 -16.07 -27.14 -8.91
C PHE A 79 -16.03 -28.00 -7.65
N LEU A 80 -17.12 -28.76 -7.44
CA LEU A 80 -17.28 -29.74 -6.37
C LEU A 80 -17.52 -31.13 -6.97
N ASP A 81 -16.96 -32.15 -6.35
CA ASP A 81 -17.34 -33.53 -6.64
C ASP A 81 -18.44 -34.01 -5.69
N THR A 82 -19.01 -35.17 -5.99
CA THR A 82 -20.10 -35.77 -5.19
C THR A 82 -19.69 -36.01 -3.74
N ASP A 83 -18.46 -36.46 -3.49
CA ASP A 83 -17.93 -36.71 -2.15
C ASP A 83 -17.88 -35.42 -1.32
N ARG A 84 -17.39 -34.31 -1.90
CA ARG A 84 -17.38 -33.00 -1.24
C ARG A 84 -18.77 -32.49 -0.97
N LEU A 85 -19.69 -32.66 -1.91
CA LEU A 85 -21.07 -32.22 -1.76
C LEU A 85 -21.77 -32.97 -0.61
N HIS A 86 -21.54 -34.28 -0.48
CA HIS A 86 -22.01 -35.06 0.67
C HIS A 86 -21.29 -34.72 1.97
N ALA A 87 -20.01 -34.37 1.93
CA ALA A 87 -19.30 -33.86 3.10
C ALA A 87 -19.96 -32.56 3.60
N HIS A 88 -20.29 -31.63 2.71
CA HIS A 88 -21.03 -30.42 3.06
C HIS A 88 -22.42 -30.70 3.65
N GLU A 89 -23.12 -31.69 3.12
CA GLU A 89 -24.43 -32.14 3.62
C GLU A 89 -24.28 -32.72 5.03
N HIS A 90 -23.27 -33.55 5.26
CA HIS A 90 -23.01 -34.20 6.54
C HIS A 90 -22.52 -33.22 7.62
N GLU A 91 -21.62 -32.31 7.25
CA GLU A 91 -21.05 -31.28 8.14
C GLU A 91 -22.02 -30.12 8.39
N GLY A 92 -23.12 -30.04 7.63
CA GLY A 92 -24.10 -28.98 7.77
C GLY A 92 -23.55 -27.60 7.40
N THR A 93 -22.68 -27.52 6.38
CA THR A 93 -22.06 -26.23 6.01
C THR A 93 -23.07 -25.29 5.35
N LEU A 94 -22.95 -23.98 5.61
CA LEU A 94 -23.87 -22.99 5.03
C LEU A 94 -23.68 -22.74 3.53
N PHE A 95 -22.58 -23.22 2.95
CA PHE A 95 -22.32 -23.16 1.50
C PHE A 95 -23.49 -23.69 0.67
N LEU A 96 -24.06 -24.83 1.07
CA LEU A 96 -25.18 -25.46 0.34
C LEU A 96 -26.44 -24.58 0.35
N ASN A 97 -26.71 -23.91 1.47
CA ASN A 97 -27.85 -22.99 1.60
C ASN A 97 -27.64 -21.74 0.73
N LEU A 98 -26.43 -21.19 0.79
CA LEU A 98 -26.02 -20.00 0.03
C LEU A 98 -26.08 -20.21 -1.48
N HIS A 99 -25.59 -21.36 -1.96
CA HIS A 99 -25.23 -21.50 -3.38
C HIS A 99 -25.91 -22.69 -4.09
N CYS A 100 -26.25 -23.76 -3.37
CA CYS A 100 -26.73 -25.01 -3.96
C CYS A 100 -28.23 -25.28 -3.73
N ASN A 101 -29.05 -24.24 -3.64
CA ASN A 101 -30.50 -24.40 -3.45
C ASN A 101 -31.24 -24.56 -4.79
N ARG A 102 -32.50 -25.00 -4.73
CA ARG A 102 -33.33 -25.30 -5.91
C ARG A 102 -33.55 -24.07 -6.81
N GLU A 103 -33.68 -22.89 -6.23
CA GLU A 103 -33.93 -21.64 -6.96
C GLU A 103 -32.73 -21.21 -7.83
N ARG A 104 -31.54 -21.67 -7.46
CA ARG A 104 -30.28 -21.39 -8.17
C ARG A 104 -29.92 -22.45 -9.19
N LEU A 105 -30.63 -23.58 -9.23
CA LEU A 105 -30.31 -24.70 -10.11
C LEU A 105 -30.62 -24.31 -11.56
N VAL A 106 -29.59 -24.29 -12.42
CA VAL A 106 -29.74 -23.98 -13.85
C VAL A 106 -29.59 -25.22 -14.74
N TYR A 107 -29.07 -26.32 -14.19
CA TYR A 107 -29.00 -27.62 -14.83
C TYR A 107 -28.94 -28.73 -13.78
N GLY A 108 -29.69 -29.80 -13.98
CA GLY A 108 -29.60 -31.03 -13.20
C GLY A 108 -29.83 -32.23 -14.11
N ALA A 109 -28.93 -33.21 -14.05
CA ALA A 109 -29.05 -34.49 -14.75
C ALA A 109 -30.12 -35.39 -14.09
N ASP A 110 -30.36 -35.19 -12.79
CA ASP A 110 -31.30 -35.90 -11.94
C ASP A 110 -31.96 -34.96 -10.91
N ASP A 111 -33.00 -35.46 -10.25
CA ASP A 111 -33.84 -34.71 -9.30
C ASP A 111 -33.11 -34.61 -7.94
N PHE A 112 -32.09 -33.76 -7.87
CA PHE A 112 -31.19 -33.72 -6.72
C PHE A 112 -31.81 -33.05 -5.48
N LYS A 113 -31.81 -33.79 -4.37
CA LYS A 113 -32.26 -33.31 -3.06
C LYS A 113 -31.26 -33.73 -1.99
N PHE A 114 -30.88 -32.78 -1.14
CA PHE A 114 -30.15 -33.09 0.09
C PHE A 114 -31.10 -33.80 1.07
N SER A 115 -30.73 -35.00 1.46
CA SER A 115 -31.51 -35.91 2.30
C SER A 115 -31.44 -35.59 3.79
N LYS A 116 -30.32 -35.01 4.24
CA LYS A 116 -30.03 -34.76 5.67
C LYS A 116 -29.79 -33.30 6.02
N TYR A 117 -29.78 -32.40 5.04
CA TYR A 117 -29.43 -31.00 5.27
C TYR A 117 -30.62 -30.17 5.78
N THR A 118 -30.53 -29.66 7.01
CA THR A 118 -31.51 -28.75 7.61
C THR A 118 -30.95 -27.33 7.71
N ALA A 119 -31.34 -26.46 6.76
CA ALA A 119 -30.77 -25.12 6.63
C ALA A 119 -30.87 -24.27 7.91
N ALA A 120 -31.99 -24.34 8.63
CA ALA A 120 -32.22 -23.55 9.85
C ALA A 120 -31.35 -24.02 11.04
N GLU A 121 -31.27 -25.32 11.29
CA GLU A 121 -30.49 -25.90 12.39
C GLU A 121 -28.99 -25.74 12.15
N ASN A 122 -28.54 -26.04 10.93
CA ASN A 122 -27.14 -25.88 10.52
C ASN A 122 -26.68 -24.42 10.65
N ARG A 123 -27.56 -23.47 10.28
CA ARG A 123 -27.32 -22.04 10.47
C ARG A 123 -27.19 -21.66 11.94
N LEU A 124 -28.09 -22.13 12.79
CA LEU A 124 -28.03 -21.86 14.23
C LEU A 124 -26.71 -22.37 14.84
N VAL A 125 -26.34 -23.61 14.55
CA VAL A 125 -25.10 -24.24 15.04
C VAL A 125 -23.88 -23.49 14.53
N PHE A 126 -23.86 -23.13 13.25
CA PHE A 126 -22.75 -22.38 12.66
C PHE A 126 -22.60 -21.00 13.32
N VAL A 127 -23.69 -20.24 13.43
CA VAL A 127 -23.69 -18.90 14.04
C VAL A 127 -23.26 -18.97 15.50
N GLN A 128 -23.76 -19.94 16.27
CA GLN A 128 -23.33 -20.14 17.66
C GLN A 128 -21.83 -20.46 17.77
N ARG A 129 -21.31 -21.35 16.93
CA ARG A 129 -19.87 -21.66 16.88
C ARG A 129 -19.06 -20.41 16.52
N HIS A 130 -19.50 -19.68 15.49
CA HIS A 130 -18.83 -18.45 15.07
C HIS A 130 -18.82 -17.40 16.19
N LEU A 131 -19.98 -17.14 16.81
CA LEU A 131 -20.09 -16.23 17.95
C LEU A 131 -19.20 -16.66 19.12
N SER A 132 -19.11 -17.95 19.43
CA SER A 132 -18.25 -18.43 20.52
C SER A 132 -16.76 -18.18 20.26
N VAL A 133 -16.30 -18.42 19.02
CA VAL A 133 -14.92 -18.15 18.62
C VAL A 133 -14.66 -16.65 18.58
N THR A 134 -15.55 -15.86 17.97
CA THR A 134 -15.45 -14.40 17.94
C THR A 134 -15.46 -13.80 19.35
N THR A 135 -16.30 -14.30 20.26
CA THR A 135 -16.31 -13.85 21.67
C THR A 135 -15.00 -14.18 22.38
N PHE A 136 -14.44 -15.38 22.15
CA PHE A 136 -13.13 -15.75 22.67
C PHE A 136 -12.02 -14.84 22.12
N LEU A 137 -12.03 -14.59 20.80
CA LEU A 137 -11.09 -13.68 20.16
C LEU A 137 -11.21 -12.25 20.74
N ASN A 138 -12.43 -11.74 20.89
CA ASN A 138 -12.72 -10.42 21.47
C ASN A 138 -12.33 -10.30 22.94
N GLY A 139 -12.51 -11.38 23.73
CA GLY A 139 -12.06 -11.44 25.11
C GLY A 139 -10.54 -11.34 25.24
N TYR A 140 -9.80 -11.91 24.29
CA TYR A 140 -8.35 -11.79 24.25
C TYR A 140 -7.88 -10.36 23.90
N TYR A 141 -8.61 -9.64 23.03
CA TYR A 141 -8.30 -8.25 22.67
C TYR A 141 -8.58 -7.25 23.79
N THR A 142 -9.69 -7.43 24.51
CA THR A 142 -10.18 -6.47 25.51
C THR A 142 -9.50 -6.61 26.88
N ALA A 143 -8.76 -7.68 27.11
CA ALA A 143 -8.00 -7.92 28.33
C ALA A 143 -6.58 -7.30 28.30
N SER A 144 -6.41 -6.17 27.60
CA SER A 144 -5.14 -5.53 27.17
C SER A 144 -4.19 -5.02 28.27
N ASP A 145 -4.19 -5.61 29.47
CA ASP A 145 -3.20 -5.38 30.53
C ASP A 145 -2.07 -6.43 30.55
N TYR A 146 -2.07 -7.38 29.61
CA TYR A 146 -1.00 -8.38 29.50
C TYR A 146 0.05 -7.98 28.47
N ASP A 147 1.31 -8.12 28.86
CA ASP A 147 2.50 -8.12 27.98
C ASP A 147 2.32 -9.26 26.95
N LEU A 148 1.81 -8.90 25.75
CA LEU A 148 1.33 -9.83 24.72
C LEU A 148 2.50 -10.40 23.90
N LYS A 149 3.42 -11.09 24.56
CA LYS A 149 4.45 -11.88 23.89
C LYS A 149 3.79 -12.87 22.92
N GLY A 150 4.18 -12.81 21.65
CA GLY A 150 3.60 -13.62 20.57
C GLY A 150 2.16 -13.24 20.17
N GLY A 151 1.68 -12.04 20.52
CA GLY A 151 0.35 -11.55 20.15
C GLY A 151 0.14 -11.45 18.63
N GLY A 152 1.18 -11.21 17.84
CA GLY A 152 1.16 -11.27 16.39
C GLY A 152 0.68 -12.60 15.85
N ARG A 153 1.20 -13.70 16.39
CA ARG A 153 0.76 -15.05 16.00
C ARG A 153 -0.70 -15.30 16.35
N PHE A 154 -1.18 -14.69 17.42
CA PHE A 154 -2.60 -14.71 17.74
C PHE A 154 -3.42 -13.99 16.66
N TYR A 155 -3.06 -12.76 16.28
CA TYR A 155 -3.72 -12.02 15.20
C TYR A 155 -3.67 -12.78 13.87
N ALA A 156 -2.52 -13.32 13.47
CA ALA A 156 -2.40 -14.12 12.26
C ALA A 156 -3.30 -15.36 12.29
N LYS A 157 -3.41 -16.05 13.43
CA LYS A 157 -4.34 -17.19 13.60
C LYS A 157 -5.79 -16.75 13.51
N ALA A 158 -6.15 -15.62 14.12
CA ALA A 158 -7.49 -15.07 14.09
C ALA A 158 -7.91 -14.65 12.67
N VAL A 159 -7.03 -13.95 11.93
CA VAL A 159 -7.21 -13.68 10.49
C VAL A 159 -7.35 -15.00 9.72
N GLY A 160 -6.50 -15.98 10.00
CA GLY A 160 -6.56 -17.30 9.38
C GLY A 160 -7.88 -18.05 9.61
N TYR A 161 -8.50 -17.86 10.78
CA TYR A 161 -9.83 -18.36 11.09
C TYR A 161 -10.90 -17.69 10.23
N TYR A 162 -10.97 -16.35 10.20
CA TYR A 162 -11.97 -15.63 9.40
C TYR A 162 -11.82 -15.90 7.90
N VAL A 163 -10.59 -15.94 7.39
CA VAL A 163 -10.30 -16.35 6.00
C VAL A 163 -10.80 -17.76 5.74
N GLY A 164 -10.59 -18.71 6.67
CA GLY A 164 -11.11 -20.07 6.54
C GLY A 164 -12.62 -20.14 6.53
N VAL A 165 -13.29 -19.32 7.32
CA VAL A 165 -14.75 -19.18 7.32
C VAL A 165 -15.24 -18.63 5.98
N LEU A 166 -14.64 -17.56 5.45
CA LEU A 166 -15.01 -16.97 4.16
C LEU A 166 -14.79 -17.95 3.00
N GLU A 167 -13.67 -18.68 2.99
CA GLU A 167 -13.41 -19.74 2.01
C GLU A 167 -14.48 -20.85 2.06
N GLN A 168 -14.91 -21.26 3.25
CA GLN A 168 -15.98 -22.25 3.42
C GLN A 168 -17.33 -21.71 2.93
N LEU A 169 -17.67 -20.46 3.29
CA LEU A 169 -18.94 -19.84 2.93
C LEU A 169 -19.05 -19.56 1.42
N ILE A 170 -17.98 -19.08 0.79
CA ILE A 170 -17.99 -18.58 -0.59
C ILE A 170 -17.49 -19.62 -1.60
N LEU A 171 -16.44 -20.37 -1.26
CA LEU A 171 -15.78 -21.32 -2.18
C LEU A 171 -16.11 -22.78 -1.88
N GLY A 172 -16.81 -23.07 -0.78
CA GLY A 172 -17.16 -24.43 -0.36
C GLY A 172 -15.93 -25.26 0.03
N SER A 173 -14.78 -24.64 0.31
CA SER A 173 -13.67 -25.38 0.90
C SER A 173 -12.61 -24.43 1.43
N SER A 174 -12.04 -24.76 2.58
CA SER A 174 -10.87 -24.07 3.11
C SER A 174 -9.60 -24.46 2.35
N CYS A 175 -8.79 -23.49 1.96
CA CYS A 175 -7.53 -23.69 1.24
C CYS A 175 -6.33 -23.85 2.19
N THR A 176 -6.46 -24.61 3.28
CA THR A 176 -5.47 -24.72 4.38
C THR A 176 -4.08 -25.22 3.96
N ARG A 177 -3.95 -25.83 2.77
CA ARG A 177 -2.65 -26.24 2.20
C ARG A 177 -1.82 -25.07 1.66
N LEU A 178 -2.43 -23.90 1.50
CA LEU A 178 -1.76 -22.68 1.07
C LEU A 178 -1.42 -21.83 2.30
N SER A 179 -0.30 -21.09 2.22
CA SER A 179 0.03 -20.04 3.18
C SER A 179 -1.11 -19.03 3.28
N LEU A 180 -1.32 -18.44 4.46
CA LEU A 180 -2.38 -17.46 4.68
C LEU A 180 -2.33 -16.29 3.69
N SER A 181 -1.14 -15.80 3.32
CA SER A 181 -0.94 -14.82 2.24
C SER A 181 -1.60 -15.24 0.92
N LYS A 182 -1.24 -16.43 0.41
CA LYS A 182 -1.82 -16.98 -0.83
C LYS A 182 -3.34 -17.15 -0.75
N ARG A 183 -3.86 -17.51 0.43
CA ARG A 183 -5.30 -17.67 0.67
C ARG A 183 -6.03 -16.33 0.59
N ILE A 184 -5.54 -15.30 1.28
CA ILE A 184 -6.12 -13.95 1.21
C ILE A 184 -6.05 -13.42 -0.24
N ARG A 185 -4.92 -13.64 -0.93
CA ARG A 185 -4.77 -13.20 -2.32
C ARG A 185 -5.79 -13.83 -3.26
N GLN A 186 -6.07 -15.12 -3.09
CA GLN A 186 -7.12 -15.81 -3.85
C GLN A 186 -8.50 -15.23 -3.57
N LEU A 187 -8.78 -14.91 -2.31
CA LEU A 187 -10.01 -14.20 -1.93
C LEU A 187 -10.04 -12.76 -2.46
N GLY A 188 -8.90 -12.12 -2.76
CA GLY A 188 -8.86 -10.74 -3.25
C GLY A 188 -9.62 -10.45 -4.55
N VAL A 189 -9.94 -11.48 -5.35
CA VAL A 189 -10.85 -11.34 -6.50
C VAL A 189 -12.29 -11.06 -6.05
N ILE A 190 -12.67 -11.62 -4.89
CA ILE A 190 -14.01 -11.64 -4.30
C ILE A 190 -14.15 -10.58 -3.20
N LEU A 191 -13.05 -10.29 -2.50
CA LEU A 191 -12.95 -9.36 -1.37
C LEU A 191 -11.94 -8.26 -1.73
N PRO A 192 -12.32 -7.24 -2.51
CA PRO A 192 -11.37 -6.22 -2.95
C PRO A 192 -10.65 -5.52 -1.79
N PHE A 193 -11.31 -5.36 -0.63
CA PHE A 193 -10.70 -4.79 0.57
C PHE A 193 -9.46 -5.57 1.04
N SER A 194 -9.43 -6.89 0.84
CA SER A 194 -8.30 -7.74 1.27
C SER A 194 -7.01 -7.45 0.50
N LYS A 195 -7.11 -6.74 -0.64
CA LYS A 195 -5.95 -6.23 -1.38
C LYS A 195 -5.31 -5.02 -0.72
N ARG A 196 -6.05 -4.27 0.09
CA ARG A 196 -5.56 -3.08 0.80
C ARG A 196 -4.50 -3.39 1.86
N PHE A 197 -4.35 -4.66 2.23
CA PHE A 197 -3.39 -5.11 3.24
C PHE A 197 -2.16 -5.81 2.63
N LEU A 198 -2.05 -5.83 1.31
CA LEU A 198 -1.01 -6.54 0.56
C LEU A 198 0.28 -5.72 0.38
N LEU A 199 1.05 -5.45 1.42
CA LEU A 199 2.36 -4.81 1.22
C LEU A 199 3.47 -5.83 1.04
N ARG A 200 3.71 -6.33 -0.19
CA ARG A 200 5.03 -6.74 -0.74
C ARG A 200 4.89 -7.24 -2.19
N GLU A 201 5.97 -7.14 -2.96
CA GLU A 201 6.12 -7.81 -4.26
C GLU A 201 5.79 -9.31 -4.19
N LYS A 202 5.28 -9.88 -5.31
CA LYS A 202 4.96 -11.31 -5.47
C LYS A 202 3.85 -11.88 -4.56
N GLY A 203 3.14 -11.04 -3.80
CA GLY A 203 1.91 -11.43 -3.08
C GLY A 203 2.10 -11.94 -1.66
N CYS A 204 3.14 -11.45 -1.00
CA CYS A 204 3.31 -11.59 0.45
C CYS A 204 2.73 -10.35 1.14
N TYR A 205 2.38 -10.47 2.42
CA TYR A 205 1.73 -9.40 3.20
C TYR A 205 2.72 -8.98 4.29
N TYR A 206 3.35 -7.81 4.20
CA TYR A 206 4.31 -7.31 5.20
C TYR A 206 3.75 -7.41 6.62
N LEU A 207 2.54 -6.88 6.84
CA LEU A 207 1.87 -6.96 8.13
C LEU A 207 1.67 -8.41 8.62
N LEU A 208 1.33 -9.33 7.73
CA LEU A 208 1.14 -10.73 8.10
C LEU A 208 2.46 -11.46 8.37
N ASP A 209 3.51 -11.14 7.62
CA ASP A 209 4.84 -11.68 7.84
C ASP A 209 5.35 -11.19 9.21
N CYS A 210 5.20 -9.89 9.53
CA CYS A 210 5.47 -9.34 10.86
C CYS A 210 4.69 -10.07 11.97
N MET A 211 3.39 -10.32 11.77
CA MET A 211 2.57 -11.10 12.72
C MET A 211 3.06 -12.55 12.90
N LEU A 212 3.55 -13.20 11.84
CA LEU A 212 3.99 -14.59 11.88
C LEU A 212 5.39 -14.75 12.48
N GLU A 213 6.25 -13.76 12.24
CA GLU A 213 7.62 -13.66 12.77
C GLU A 213 7.66 -13.20 14.22
N ASP A 214 6.59 -12.57 14.73
CA ASP A 214 6.44 -12.24 16.14
C ASP A 214 6.54 -13.51 17.03
N THR A 215 7.65 -13.60 17.75
CA THR A 215 8.02 -14.70 18.64
C THR A 215 8.29 -14.14 20.04
N ASP A 216 8.26 -15.01 21.05
CA ASP A 216 8.34 -14.64 22.48
C ASP A 216 9.59 -13.84 22.88
N GLU A 217 10.57 -13.68 22.00
CA GLU A 217 11.89 -13.14 22.35
C GLU A 217 12.07 -11.63 22.11
N ASP A 218 11.57 -10.96 21.04
CA ASP A 218 11.97 -9.55 20.80
C ASP A 218 11.15 -8.76 19.74
N TYR A 219 9.80 -8.75 19.74
CA TYR A 219 9.06 -8.05 18.65
C TYR A 219 7.99 -7.01 19.03
N TYR A 220 7.99 -5.93 18.23
CA TYR A 220 7.22 -4.70 18.31
C TYR A 220 5.73 -4.87 17.93
N LEU A 221 4.97 -5.75 18.58
CA LEU A 221 3.52 -5.84 18.36
C LEU A 221 2.85 -4.46 18.44
N ASP A 222 3.28 -3.63 19.38
CA ASP A 222 2.81 -2.24 19.56
C ASP A 222 2.95 -1.37 18.30
N ALA A 223 3.94 -1.64 17.45
CA ALA A 223 4.16 -0.87 16.23
C ALA A 223 3.08 -1.12 15.18
N TRP A 224 2.45 -2.29 15.14
CA TRP A 224 1.47 -2.64 14.08
C TRP A 224 0.16 -3.21 14.65
N LEU A 225 -0.09 -2.99 15.94
CA LEU A 225 -1.30 -3.44 16.65
C LEU A 225 -2.58 -2.87 16.03
N ASP A 226 -2.62 -1.55 15.80
CA ASP A 226 -3.82 -0.89 15.26
C ASP A 226 -4.16 -1.41 13.86
N ALA A 227 -3.15 -1.56 13.00
CA ALA A 227 -3.32 -2.15 11.67
C ALA A 227 -3.80 -3.60 11.74
N SER A 228 -3.32 -4.37 12.73
CA SER A 228 -3.76 -5.76 12.98
C SER A 228 -5.22 -5.84 13.38
N VAL A 229 -5.63 -4.98 14.31
CA VAL A 229 -7.01 -4.88 14.79
C VAL A 229 -7.94 -4.47 13.64
N GLN A 230 -7.54 -3.48 12.84
CA GLN A 230 -8.31 -3.05 11.66
C GLN A 230 -8.46 -4.18 10.63
N LEU A 231 -7.36 -4.87 10.28
CA LEU A 231 -7.39 -5.99 9.36
C LEU A 231 -8.35 -7.08 9.83
N LEU A 232 -8.25 -7.45 11.10
CA LEU A 232 -9.10 -8.46 11.70
C LEU A 232 -10.57 -8.03 11.69
N ALA A 233 -10.86 -6.78 12.07
CA ALA A 233 -12.22 -6.24 12.09
C ALA A 233 -12.85 -6.27 10.71
N GLN A 234 -12.11 -5.95 9.64
CA GLN A 234 -12.63 -6.03 8.27
C GLN A 234 -12.92 -7.47 7.84
N PHE A 235 -12.06 -8.44 8.17
CA PHE A 235 -12.38 -9.85 7.89
C PHE A 235 -13.56 -10.36 8.70
N HIS A 236 -13.68 -9.94 9.95
CA HIS A 236 -14.82 -10.26 10.79
C HIS A 236 -16.11 -9.68 10.20
N SER A 237 -16.12 -8.40 9.85
CA SER A 237 -17.25 -7.71 9.20
C SER A 237 -17.65 -8.43 7.92
N ALA A 238 -16.70 -8.83 7.07
CA ALA A 238 -17.00 -9.57 5.85
C ALA A 238 -17.70 -10.91 6.13
N VAL A 239 -17.36 -11.60 7.22
CA VAL A 239 -18.10 -12.81 7.64
C VAL A 239 -19.50 -12.45 8.10
N GLU A 240 -19.66 -11.40 8.91
CA GLU A 240 -20.96 -10.94 9.37
C GLU A 240 -21.86 -10.55 8.21
N ASP A 241 -21.36 -9.76 7.26
CA ASP A 241 -22.08 -9.32 6.06
C ASP A 241 -22.59 -10.52 5.23
N VAL A 242 -21.79 -11.58 5.08
CA VAL A 242 -22.24 -12.82 4.41
C VAL A 242 -23.38 -13.48 5.20
N LEU A 243 -23.29 -13.52 6.53
CA LEU A 243 -24.31 -14.13 7.41
C LEU A 243 -25.58 -13.27 7.55
N GLU A 244 -25.45 -11.95 7.49
CA GLU A 244 -26.51 -10.94 7.46
C GLU A 244 -27.24 -10.98 6.13
N GLY A 245 -26.52 -11.11 5.01
CA GLY A 245 -27.10 -11.35 3.69
C GLY A 245 -28.01 -12.57 3.65
N MET A 246 -27.77 -13.58 4.50
CA MET A 246 -28.70 -14.70 4.69
C MET A 246 -29.97 -14.33 5.48
N LYS A 247 -29.93 -13.33 6.38
CA LYS A 247 -31.11 -12.81 7.10
C LYS A 247 -32.02 -12.01 6.16
N VAL A 248 -31.42 -11.21 5.28
CA VAL A 248 -32.08 -10.22 4.40
C VAL A 248 -32.87 -10.86 3.25
N TRP A 249 -32.72 -12.16 2.96
CA TRP A 249 -33.63 -12.86 2.03
C TRP A 249 -35.04 -13.10 2.57
N ASN A 250 -35.33 -12.68 3.81
CA ASN A 250 -36.70 -12.47 4.28
C ASN A 250 -37.08 -11.00 4.47
N GLU A 251 -36.17 -10.03 4.35
CA GLU A 251 -36.51 -8.61 4.46
C GLU A 251 -35.41 -7.70 3.88
N THR A 252 -35.81 -6.93 2.89
CA THR A 252 -35.05 -5.95 2.08
C THR A 252 -34.04 -5.08 2.83
N GLN A 253 -32.81 -4.97 2.32
CA GLN A 253 -31.99 -3.76 2.49
C GLN A 253 -31.21 -3.36 1.23
N LYS A 254 -31.03 -2.04 1.11
CA LYS A 254 -30.44 -1.30 -0.01
C LYS A 254 -28.91 -1.36 0.05
N VAL A 255 -28.28 -1.60 -1.10
CA VAL A 255 -26.83 -1.56 -1.29
C VAL A 255 -26.33 -0.10 -1.23
N PRO A 256 -25.23 0.20 -0.53
CA PRO A 256 -24.59 1.51 -0.60
C PRO A 256 -23.89 1.67 -1.96
N VAL A 257 -24.14 2.80 -2.60
CA VAL A 257 -23.47 3.21 -3.84
C VAL A 257 -22.00 3.46 -3.53
N LEU A 258 -21.10 2.72 -4.18
CA LEU A 258 -19.68 3.04 -4.23
C LEU A 258 -19.52 4.41 -4.88
N VAL A 259 -19.19 5.39 -4.06
CA VAL A 259 -18.87 6.75 -4.49
C VAL A 259 -17.61 6.67 -5.36
N ALA A 260 -17.74 7.10 -6.62
CA ALA A 260 -16.59 7.30 -7.48
C ALA A 260 -15.62 8.27 -6.80
N PRO A 261 -14.29 8.04 -6.87
CA PRO A 261 -13.32 8.92 -6.25
C PRO A 261 -13.55 10.35 -6.72
N THR A 262 -13.93 11.21 -5.78
CA THR A 262 -13.99 12.64 -5.98
C THR A 262 -12.57 13.15 -6.16
N PHE A 263 -12.25 13.66 -7.35
CA PHE A 263 -11.09 14.52 -7.52
C PHE A 263 -11.28 15.76 -6.64
N GLY A 264 -10.59 15.77 -5.50
CA GLY A 264 -10.50 16.93 -4.65
C GLY A 264 -9.55 17.95 -5.27
N THR A 265 -10.06 19.17 -5.46
CA THR A 265 -9.32 20.45 -5.58
C THR A 265 -8.84 20.92 -6.98
N ALA A 266 -9.78 21.48 -7.74
CA ALA A 266 -9.90 22.88 -8.24
C ALA A 266 -8.70 23.70 -8.81
N GLU A 267 -7.46 23.20 -8.92
CA GLU A 267 -6.38 23.95 -9.59
C GLU A 267 -5.97 23.30 -10.92
N VAL A 268 -6.30 23.97 -12.04
CA VAL A 268 -5.98 23.54 -13.43
C VAL A 268 -4.50 23.17 -13.61
N GLU A 269 -3.62 23.81 -12.84
CA GLU A 269 -2.18 23.54 -12.82
C GLU A 269 -1.83 22.14 -12.28
N LEU A 270 -2.49 21.71 -11.20
CA LEU A 270 -2.30 20.38 -10.60
C LEU A 270 -2.90 19.29 -11.48
N GLU A 271 -4.04 19.53 -12.13
CA GLU A 271 -4.62 18.59 -13.09
C GLU A 271 -3.66 18.30 -14.26
N ARG A 272 -2.99 19.34 -14.77
CA ARG A 272 -1.97 19.18 -15.83
C ARG A 272 -0.77 18.39 -15.33
N LEU A 273 -0.29 18.69 -14.14
CA LEU A 273 0.84 17.98 -13.53
C LEU A 273 0.52 16.50 -13.33
N VAL A 274 -0.66 16.20 -12.77
CA VAL A 274 -1.14 14.82 -12.57
C VAL A 274 -1.30 14.11 -13.90
N SER A 275 -1.85 14.77 -14.91
CA SER A 275 -1.96 14.20 -16.25
C SER A 275 -0.58 13.76 -16.75
N VAL A 276 0.44 14.63 -16.71
CA VAL A 276 1.80 14.30 -17.14
C VAL A 276 2.37 13.10 -16.36
N LEU A 277 2.29 13.11 -15.03
CA LEU A 277 2.82 12.03 -14.19
C LEU A 277 2.07 10.71 -14.39
N SER A 278 0.75 10.74 -14.55
CA SER A 278 -0.08 9.53 -14.65
C SER A 278 0.17 8.69 -15.91
N HIS A 279 0.84 9.23 -16.93
CA HIS A 279 1.23 8.49 -18.13
C HIS A 279 2.45 7.59 -17.92
N GLU A 280 3.23 7.81 -16.85
CA GLU A 280 4.40 6.99 -16.54
C GLU A 280 4.00 5.66 -15.92
N VAL A 281 4.39 4.56 -16.57
CA VAL A 281 4.00 3.19 -16.18
C VAL A 281 4.58 2.77 -14.83
N CYS A 282 5.59 3.45 -14.29
CA CYS A 282 6.10 3.17 -12.95
C CYS A 282 5.36 3.91 -11.81
N ILE A 283 4.56 4.95 -12.08
CA ILE A 283 3.91 5.76 -11.04
C ILE A 283 2.62 5.13 -10.54
N GLU A 284 2.59 4.72 -9.28
CA GLU A 284 1.44 4.09 -8.63
C GLU A 284 0.48 5.12 -8.01
N GLU A 285 1.01 6.09 -7.25
CA GLU A 285 0.21 7.10 -6.55
C GLU A 285 0.94 8.45 -6.48
N VAL A 286 0.19 9.55 -6.42
CA VAL A 286 0.70 10.92 -6.30
C VAL A 286 -0.07 11.65 -5.22
N TYR A 287 0.63 12.23 -4.25
CA TYR A 287 0.06 12.98 -3.14
C TYR A 287 0.65 14.40 -3.09
N LEU A 288 -0.21 15.41 -2.98
CA LEU A 288 0.18 16.78 -2.67
C LEU A 288 0.07 17.01 -1.17
N TYR A 289 1.20 17.13 -0.49
CA TYR A 289 1.20 17.29 0.97
C TYR A 289 1.42 18.73 1.43
N HIS A 290 1.92 19.62 0.57
CA HIS A 290 2.06 21.03 0.89
C HIS A 290 2.13 21.92 -0.37
N THR A 291 1.63 23.14 -0.25
CA THR A 291 1.79 24.21 -1.25
C THR A 291 2.35 25.44 -0.57
N ARG A 292 3.45 25.98 -1.08
CA ARG A 292 4.05 27.22 -0.60
C ARG A 292 3.94 28.31 -1.65
N THR A 293 3.54 29.49 -1.22
CA THR A 293 3.34 30.65 -2.11
C THR A 293 4.38 31.71 -1.80
N PHE A 294 5.16 32.10 -2.80
CA PHE A 294 6.16 33.15 -2.69
C PHE A 294 5.72 34.39 -3.46
N VAL A 295 5.94 35.55 -2.84
CA VAL A 295 5.86 36.84 -3.50
C VAL A 295 7.28 37.38 -3.60
N VAL A 296 7.94 37.12 -4.72
CA VAL A 296 9.25 37.71 -5.02
C VAL A 296 9.00 38.79 -6.06
N SER A 297 9.05 40.06 -5.64
CA SER A 297 9.02 41.29 -6.45
C SER A 297 8.57 41.08 -7.92
N GLY A 298 7.31 40.69 -8.13
CA GLY A 298 6.85 40.09 -9.38
C GLY A 298 5.65 39.14 -9.21
N PRO A 299 5.33 38.27 -10.19
CA PRO A 299 4.18 37.37 -10.12
C PRO A 299 4.33 36.36 -8.97
N VAL A 300 3.20 35.99 -8.38
CA VAL A 300 3.11 34.97 -7.33
C VAL A 300 3.65 33.64 -7.89
N LYS A 301 4.69 33.10 -7.26
CA LYS A 301 5.24 31.79 -7.60
C LYS A 301 4.77 30.76 -6.58
N LYS A 302 4.16 29.67 -7.06
CA LYS A 302 3.77 28.54 -6.22
C LYS A 302 4.86 27.46 -6.23
N HIS A 303 5.00 26.76 -5.13
CA HIS A 303 5.84 25.57 -5.01
C HIS A 303 5.01 24.44 -4.43
N TYR A 304 4.79 23.40 -5.24
CA TYR A 304 4.08 22.19 -4.86
C TYR A 304 5.06 21.15 -4.32
N PHE A 305 4.77 20.58 -3.16
CA PHE A 305 5.54 19.49 -2.57
C PHE A 305 4.75 18.19 -2.68
N ILE A 306 5.31 17.24 -3.41
CA ILE A 306 4.59 16.07 -3.92
C ILE A 306 5.34 14.80 -3.55
N ILE A 307 4.62 13.83 -3.01
CA ILE A 307 5.09 12.45 -2.84
C ILE A 307 4.61 11.65 -4.05
N VAL A 308 5.53 10.95 -4.71
CA VAL A 308 5.27 10.08 -5.86
C VAL A 308 5.67 8.66 -5.47
N PHE A 309 4.67 7.79 -5.39
CA PHE A 309 4.90 6.37 -5.19
C PHE A 309 5.17 5.69 -6.52
N VAL A 310 6.29 4.99 -6.60
CA VAL A 310 6.68 4.21 -7.78
C VAL A 310 6.73 2.72 -7.47
N THR A 311 6.66 1.90 -8.51
CA THR A 311 6.90 0.45 -8.41
C THR A 311 8.30 0.16 -7.85
N GLU A 312 8.48 -0.92 -7.04
CA GLU A 312 9.76 -1.25 -6.36
C GLU A 312 10.96 -1.33 -7.32
N ASP A 313 10.77 -1.83 -8.54
CA ASP A 313 11.84 -1.95 -9.55
C ASP A 313 12.10 -0.67 -10.36
N SER A 314 11.45 0.44 -10.01
CA SER A 314 11.60 1.71 -10.74
C SER A 314 12.93 2.38 -10.40
N GLU A 315 13.72 2.71 -11.41
CA GLU A 315 14.92 3.54 -11.26
C GLU A 315 14.63 5.05 -11.33
N VAL A 316 13.35 5.43 -11.45
CA VAL A 316 12.93 6.84 -11.54
C VAL A 316 13.28 7.59 -10.27
N ARG A 317 13.95 8.72 -10.44
CA ARG A 317 14.35 9.64 -9.35
C ARG A 317 13.67 10.98 -9.52
N ALA A 318 13.79 11.85 -8.51
CA ALA A 318 13.20 13.19 -8.55
C ALA A 318 13.64 13.99 -9.79
N LYS A 319 14.92 13.88 -10.18
CA LYS A 319 15.48 14.55 -11.36
C LYS A 319 14.79 14.17 -12.68
N ASP A 320 14.38 12.91 -12.82
CA ASP A 320 13.74 12.42 -14.04
C ASP A 320 12.33 13.04 -14.14
N LEU A 321 11.64 13.17 -13.01
CA LEU A 321 10.36 13.86 -12.93
C LEU A 321 10.50 15.37 -13.15
N TYR A 322 11.55 16.01 -12.65
CA TYR A 322 11.83 17.42 -12.95
C TYR A 322 12.04 17.64 -14.45
N ALA A 323 12.84 16.79 -15.10
CA ALA A 323 13.07 16.84 -16.54
C ALA A 323 11.77 16.60 -17.34
N LEU A 324 10.96 15.63 -16.91
CA LEU A 324 9.66 15.34 -17.52
C LEU A 324 8.72 16.54 -17.45
N VAL A 325 8.56 17.14 -16.27
CA VAL A 325 7.69 18.31 -16.07
C VAL A 325 8.20 19.51 -16.88
N ALA A 326 9.50 19.78 -16.86
CA ALA A 326 10.09 20.88 -17.64
C ALA A 326 9.87 20.73 -19.15
N THR A 327 9.90 19.48 -19.65
CA THR A 327 9.70 19.18 -21.07
C THR A 327 8.23 19.27 -21.48
N GLN A 328 7.32 18.77 -20.65
CA GLN A 328 5.88 18.67 -20.97
C GLN A 328 5.09 19.92 -20.60
N ILE A 329 5.59 20.71 -19.66
CA ILE A 329 4.97 21.95 -19.18
C ILE A 329 6.03 23.07 -19.18
N PRO A 330 6.50 23.48 -20.38
CA PRO A 330 7.42 24.61 -20.49
C PRO A 330 6.76 25.87 -19.91
N ASP A 331 7.55 26.68 -19.19
CA ASP A 331 7.12 27.92 -18.53
C ASP A 331 6.04 27.75 -17.43
N ALA A 332 6.05 26.62 -16.72
CA ALA A 332 5.18 26.41 -15.57
C ALA A 332 5.29 27.60 -14.57
N PRO A 333 4.16 28.22 -14.16
CA PRO A 333 4.17 29.33 -13.19
C PRO A 333 4.48 28.88 -11.76
N TYR A 334 4.86 27.62 -11.59
CA TYR A 334 5.12 26.95 -10.34
C TYR A 334 6.39 26.08 -10.41
N ARG A 335 6.91 25.72 -9.24
CA ARG A 335 7.96 24.72 -9.06
C ARG A 335 7.39 23.49 -8.35
N CYS A 336 8.02 22.34 -8.56
CA CYS A 336 7.70 21.10 -7.86
C CYS A 336 8.90 20.67 -7.00
N GLY A 337 8.63 20.12 -5.82
CA GLY A 337 9.58 19.31 -5.05
C GLY A 337 9.04 17.89 -5.00
N PHE A 338 9.76 16.94 -5.60
CA PHE A 338 9.34 15.54 -5.65
C PHE A 338 10.06 14.70 -4.60
N MET A 339 9.27 13.95 -3.82
CA MET A 339 9.73 12.80 -3.06
C MET A 339 9.33 11.53 -3.80
N VAL A 340 10.30 10.86 -4.42
CA VAL A 340 10.06 9.61 -5.15
C VAL A 340 10.51 8.45 -4.27
N ILE A 341 9.60 7.54 -3.96
CA ILE A 341 9.85 6.39 -3.09
C ILE A 341 8.88 5.27 -3.43
N SER A 342 9.25 4.00 -3.28
CA SER A 342 8.28 2.91 -3.37
C SER A 342 7.51 2.74 -2.06
N LYS A 343 6.28 2.22 -2.12
CA LYS A 343 5.51 1.93 -0.90
C LYS A 343 6.22 0.97 0.04
N ILE A 344 6.95 0.02 -0.54
CA ILE A 344 7.70 -1.00 0.21
C ILE A 344 8.88 -0.38 0.94
N GLU A 345 9.62 0.54 0.32
CA GLU A 345 10.72 1.25 0.99
C GLU A 345 10.20 2.12 2.13
N ALA A 346 9.13 2.87 1.89
CA ALA A 346 8.49 3.68 2.92
C ALA A 346 7.99 2.81 4.10
N GLN A 347 7.46 1.61 3.83
CA GLN A 347 7.02 0.67 4.87
C GLN A 347 8.18 -0.04 5.60
N ARG A 348 9.32 -0.28 4.94
CA ARG A 348 10.53 -0.86 5.57
C ARG A 348 11.24 0.14 6.49
N SER A 349 11.09 1.43 6.23
CA SER A 349 11.71 2.51 6.99
C SER A 349 10.70 3.26 7.85
N LEU A 350 9.60 2.61 8.28
CA LEU A 350 8.53 3.26 9.06
C LEU A 350 9.09 3.96 10.29
N TYR A 351 9.97 3.32 11.04
CA TYR A 351 10.62 3.92 12.20
C TYR A 351 11.20 5.34 11.93
N PHE A 352 11.76 5.55 10.74
CA PHE A 352 12.40 6.81 10.34
C PHE A 352 11.55 7.74 9.48
N THR A 353 10.41 7.27 8.97
CA THR A 353 9.62 8.00 7.97
C THR A 353 8.15 8.16 8.34
N HIS A 354 7.68 7.40 9.33
CA HIS A 354 6.31 7.35 9.80
C HIS A 354 5.78 8.74 10.15
N THR A 355 6.45 9.43 11.08
CA THR A 355 6.01 10.75 11.58
C THR A 355 5.93 11.79 10.47
N PHE A 356 6.79 11.66 9.43
CA PHE A 356 6.68 12.52 8.26
C PHE A 356 5.46 12.17 7.40
N PHE A 357 5.23 10.90 7.10
CA PHE A 357 4.17 10.49 6.19
C PHE A 357 2.77 10.51 6.81
N ASP A 358 2.68 10.30 8.12
CA ASP A 358 1.44 10.39 8.89
C ASP A 358 0.79 11.77 8.71
N GLY A 359 -0.50 11.77 8.40
CA GLY A 359 -1.28 12.97 8.03
C GLY A 359 -0.95 13.59 6.66
N LYS A 360 0.10 13.16 5.95
CA LYS A 360 0.44 13.63 4.59
C LYS A 360 -0.09 12.71 3.49
N ILE A 361 -0.12 11.40 3.75
CA ILE A 361 -0.67 10.39 2.83
C ILE A 361 -2.10 10.09 3.26
N THR A 362 -3.03 10.88 2.72
CA THR A 362 -4.46 10.81 3.01
C THR A 362 -5.27 10.92 1.72
N ASP A 363 -6.52 10.47 1.73
CA ASP A 363 -7.42 10.61 0.57
C ASP A 363 -7.60 12.08 0.15
N SER A 364 -7.55 13.03 1.09
CA SER A 364 -7.67 14.47 0.81
C SER A 364 -6.47 15.04 0.06
N ASN A 365 -5.29 14.43 0.25
CA ASN A 365 -4.04 14.86 -0.38
C ASN A 365 -3.74 14.04 -1.64
N CYS A 366 -4.49 12.97 -1.91
CA CYS A 366 -4.30 12.08 -3.05
C CYS A 366 -4.73 12.77 -4.35
N LEU A 367 -3.77 13.08 -5.22
CA LEU A 367 -4.02 13.64 -6.55
C LEU A 367 -4.24 12.55 -7.60
N TYR A 368 -3.59 11.40 -7.44
CA TYR A 368 -3.70 10.27 -8.36
C TYR A 368 -3.44 8.95 -7.65
N LYS A 369 -4.22 7.93 -8.00
CA LYS A 369 -4.04 6.55 -7.55
C LYS A 369 -4.40 5.62 -8.70
N ARG A 370 -3.42 4.85 -9.17
CA ARG A 370 -3.58 3.94 -10.31
C ARG A 370 -4.55 2.81 -10.03
N ASP A 371 -4.43 2.20 -8.84
CA ASP A 371 -5.32 1.14 -8.37
C ASP A 371 -6.00 1.59 -7.07
N VAL A 372 -7.32 1.78 -7.12
CA VAL A 372 -8.15 2.14 -5.95
C VAL A 372 -8.11 1.05 -4.86
N PHE A 373 -7.68 -0.16 -5.21
CA PHE A 373 -7.47 -1.28 -4.29
C PHE A 373 -6.00 -1.49 -3.93
N ALA A 374 -5.11 -0.57 -4.31
CA ALA A 374 -3.71 -0.65 -3.92
C ALA A 374 -3.60 -0.68 -2.38
N PRO A 375 -2.60 -1.40 -1.85
CA PRO A 375 -2.34 -1.49 -0.43
C PRO A 375 -2.24 -0.11 0.23
N ASP A 376 -2.89 0.03 1.38
CA ASP A 376 -2.77 1.23 2.22
C ASP A 376 -1.54 1.10 3.12
N PHE A 377 -1.01 2.23 3.57
CA PHE A 377 0.10 2.25 4.51
C PHE A 377 -0.36 1.76 5.88
N HIS A 378 0.44 0.89 6.49
CA HIS A 378 0.36 0.61 7.91
C HIS A 378 1.22 1.63 8.65
N TRP A 379 0.56 2.43 9.48
CA TRP A 379 1.18 3.46 10.29
C TRP A 379 1.48 2.88 11.67
N GLU A 380 2.64 3.20 12.21
CA GLU A 380 3.02 2.84 13.58
C GLU A 380 2.48 3.87 14.56
N ARG A 381 2.36 3.52 15.84
CA ARG A 381 2.02 4.54 16.84
C ARG A 381 3.13 5.60 16.84
N ASN A 382 2.75 6.85 16.60
CA ASN A 382 3.73 7.93 16.48
C ASN A 382 4.54 8.09 17.78
N MET A 383 5.81 7.68 17.73
CA MET A 383 6.77 7.80 18.82
C MET A 383 7.32 9.23 18.84
N ASN A 384 6.45 10.19 19.16
CA ASN A 384 6.64 11.63 18.91
C ASN A 384 7.83 12.30 19.61
N ASP A 385 8.62 11.60 20.43
CA ASP A 385 9.57 12.26 21.34
C ASP A 385 11.00 11.71 21.33
N MET A 386 11.37 10.77 20.44
CA MET A 386 12.71 10.18 20.49
C MET A 386 13.46 10.25 19.16
N HIS A 387 14.29 11.30 19.03
CA HIS A 387 15.44 11.30 18.11
C HIS A 387 16.62 10.49 18.70
N CYS A 388 16.38 9.27 19.20
CA CYS A 388 17.41 8.54 19.97
C CYS A 388 18.72 8.35 19.19
N ASP A 389 18.65 8.35 17.86
CA ASP A 389 19.80 8.11 16.99
C ASP A 389 20.38 9.38 16.34
N LEU A 390 19.76 10.56 16.54
CA LEU A 390 20.23 11.82 15.91
C LEU A 390 21.68 12.14 16.28
N GLY A 391 22.11 11.81 17.51
CA GLY A 391 23.50 11.97 17.92
C GLY A 391 24.49 11.12 17.12
N LEU A 392 24.09 9.94 16.63
CA LEU A 392 24.92 9.12 15.75
C LEU A 392 25.08 9.74 14.36
N PHE A 393 23.99 10.26 13.78
CA PHE A 393 24.02 10.95 12.49
C PHE A 393 24.81 12.25 12.55
N TYR A 394 24.63 13.03 13.62
CA TYR A 394 25.39 14.25 13.83
C TYR A 394 26.90 13.99 13.93
N LYS A 395 27.32 12.94 14.67
CA LYS A 395 28.73 12.54 14.75
C LYS A 395 29.31 12.19 13.37
N ARG A 396 28.58 11.44 12.55
CA ARG A 396 28.99 11.10 11.17
C ARG A 396 29.15 12.34 10.29
N MET A 397 28.17 13.25 10.33
CA MET A 397 28.22 14.53 9.60
C MET A 397 29.43 15.38 10.03
N LYS A 398 29.67 15.48 11.35
CA LYS A 398 30.82 16.22 11.89
C LYS A 398 32.17 15.65 11.45
N ALA A 399 32.31 14.32 11.43
CA ALA A 399 33.52 13.67 10.95
C ALA A 399 33.77 13.97 9.45
N ALA A 400 32.72 13.93 8.62
CA ALA A 400 32.82 14.28 7.20
C ALA A 400 33.23 15.74 6.99
N TYR A 401 32.69 16.67 7.79
CA TYR A 401 33.11 18.08 7.75
C TYR A 401 34.59 18.26 8.13
N GLN A 402 35.04 17.60 9.20
CA GLN A 402 36.44 17.67 9.62
C GLN A 402 37.40 17.15 8.56
N GLN A 403 37.06 16.04 7.91
CA GLN A 403 37.83 15.50 6.80
C GLN A 403 37.91 16.48 5.62
N LEU A 404 36.78 17.13 5.29
CA LEU A 404 36.72 18.12 4.22
C LEU A 404 37.57 19.36 4.51
N VAL A 405 37.61 19.82 5.76
CA VAL A 405 38.45 20.95 6.19
C VAL A 405 39.94 20.61 6.04
N LEU A 406 40.36 19.41 6.43
CA LEU A 406 41.75 18.96 6.28
C LEU A 406 42.17 18.94 4.80
N GLU A 407 41.31 18.44 3.92
CA GLU A 407 41.58 18.40 2.48
C GLU A 407 41.79 19.82 1.90
N PHE A 408 40.99 20.80 2.33
CA PHE A 408 41.18 22.19 1.91
C PHE A 408 42.47 22.83 2.45
N GLU A 409 42.89 22.47 3.66
CA GLU A 409 44.16 22.93 4.25
C GLU A 409 45.38 22.32 3.54
N GLU A 410 45.32 21.06 3.16
CA GLU A 410 46.36 20.41 2.35
C GLU A 410 46.44 20.98 0.93
N ALA A 411 45.31 21.38 0.36
CA ALA A 411 45.28 21.98 -0.98
C ALA A 411 45.86 23.41 -1.00
N THR A 412 45.64 24.20 0.05
CA THR A 412 46.15 25.58 0.17
C THR A 412 47.64 25.67 0.49
N THR A 413 48.22 24.62 1.08
CA THR A 413 49.66 24.58 1.42
C THR A 413 50.57 24.23 0.24
N LYS A 414 50.02 23.79 -0.89
CA LYS A 414 50.79 23.40 -2.09
C LYS A 414 51.17 24.56 -3.03
N ASP A 415 50.79 25.80 -2.70
CA ASP A 415 51.08 27.03 -3.48
C ASP A 415 50.67 26.89 -4.97
N GLU A 416 49.57 26.18 -5.22
CA GLU A 416 49.01 25.96 -6.55
C GLU A 416 48.08 27.12 -6.93
N THR A 417 48.25 27.66 -8.15
CA THR A 417 47.38 28.74 -8.68
C THR A 417 45.93 28.30 -8.89
N HIS A 418 45.69 26.99 -8.96
CA HIS A 418 44.39 26.38 -9.21
C HIS A 418 44.24 25.15 -8.32
N ILE A 419 43.20 25.13 -7.50
CA ILE A 419 42.95 24.11 -6.49
C ILE A 419 41.79 23.22 -6.94
N LEU A 420 42.01 21.91 -6.94
CA LEU A 420 40.96 20.93 -7.26
C LEU A 420 39.98 20.81 -6.10
N LEU A 421 38.69 21.02 -6.38
CA LEU A 421 37.65 20.81 -5.37
C LEU A 421 37.43 19.32 -5.09
N PRO A 422 37.43 18.87 -3.82
CA PRO A 422 37.22 17.48 -3.43
C PRO A 422 35.73 17.11 -3.51
N LYS A 423 35.24 16.97 -4.74
CA LYS A 423 33.83 16.82 -5.07
C LYS A 423 33.11 15.70 -4.30
N SER A 424 33.72 14.52 -4.19
CA SER A 424 33.12 13.37 -3.50
C SER A 424 32.90 13.63 -2.01
N LEU A 425 33.90 14.23 -1.34
CA LEU A 425 33.83 14.62 0.07
C LEU A 425 32.82 15.74 0.29
N MET A 426 32.79 16.75 -0.60
CA MET A 426 31.79 17.82 -0.55
C MET A 426 30.37 17.26 -0.68
N ARG A 427 30.13 16.38 -1.66
CA ARG A 427 28.83 15.75 -1.87
C ARG A 427 28.40 14.93 -0.66
N GLN A 428 29.32 14.12 -0.10
CA GLN A 428 29.05 13.31 1.08
C GLN A 428 28.72 14.17 2.30
N PHE A 429 29.50 15.22 2.55
CA PHE A 429 29.26 16.16 3.64
C PHE A 429 27.89 16.83 3.49
N VAL A 430 27.58 17.39 2.31
CA VAL A 430 26.29 18.06 2.05
C VAL A 430 25.13 17.09 2.22
N LEU A 431 25.22 15.86 1.72
CA LEU A 431 24.17 14.86 1.90
C LEU A 431 23.92 14.55 3.38
N LEU A 432 24.97 14.24 4.15
CA LEU A 432 24.87 13.95 5.58
C LEU A 432 24.31 15.14 6.36
N LEU A 433 24.72 16.36 5.98
CA LEU A 433 24.24 17.60 6.53
C LEU A 433 22.73 17.77 6.32
N LEU A 434 22.26 17.58 5.08
CA LEU A 434 20.84 17.66 4.74
C LEU A 434 20.03 16.56 5.44
N GLN A 435 20.54 15.33 5.50
CA GLN A 435 19.88 14.22 6.22
C GLN A 435 19.69 14.55 7.71
N VAL A 436 20.72 15.06 8.39
CA VAL A 436 20.63 15.47 9.81
C VAL A 436 19.61 16.60 9.99
N TYR A 437 19.66 17.61 9.12
CA TYR A 437 18.76 18.77 9.19
C TYR A 437 17.29 18.39 8.96
N VAL A 438 17.04 17.59 7.93
CA VAL A 438 15.71 17.08 7.58
C VAL A 438 15.19 16.17 8.68
N TYR A 439 16.00 15.23 9.16
CA TYR A 439 15.56 14.31 10.21
C TYR A 439 15.21 15.06 11.50
N LYS A 440 16.01 16.06 11.89
CA LYS A 440 15.75 16.88 13.06
C LYS A 440 14.42 17.64 12.99
N ARG A 441 14.03 18.11 11.81
CA ARG A 441 12.87 19.01 11.64
C ARG A 441 11.60 18.30 11.18
N LEU A 442 11.74 17.24 10.41
CA LEU A 442 10.63 16.55 9.77
C LEU A 442 10.41 15.13 10.27
N TYR A 443 11.32 14.58 11.09
CA TYR A 443 11.32 13.16 11.45
C TYR A 443 11.28 12.27 10.20
N TYR A 444 12.03 12.67 9.18
CA TYR A 444 12.22 11.91 7.95
C TYR A 444 13.70 11.58 7.78
N LEU A 445 14.02 10.29 7.70
CA LEU A 445 15.35 9.82 7.34
C LEU A 445 15.25 8.60 6.43
N ASP A 446 16.02 8.63 5.35
CA ASP A 446 16.28 7.48 4.50
C ASP A 446 17.79 7.34 4.30
N GLU A 447 18.43 6.54 5.15
CA GLU A 447 19.89 6.37 5.15
C GLU A 447 20.42 5.76 3.85
N ARG A 448 19.59 4.98 3.15
CA ARG A 448 20.00 4.28 1.92
C ARG A 448 19.87 5.17 0.70
N ASN A 449 19.07 6.23 0.81
CA ASN A 449 18.86 7.18 -0.25
C ASN A 449 20.00 8.21 -0.29
N ASN A 450 20.70 8.24 -1.42
CA ASN A 450 21.80 9.16 -1.68
C ASN A 450 21.40 10.32 -2.61
N ASP A 451 20.10 10.55 -2.79
CA ASP A 451 19.56 11.62 -3.62
C ASP A 451 19.65 12.97 -2.89
N VAL A 452 20.61 13.79 -3.29
CA VAL A 452 20.83 15.12 -2.72
C VAL A 452 19.66 16.06 -3.04
N ASP A 453 19.02 15.92 -4.21
CA ASP A 453 17.91 16.77 -4.62
C ASP A 453 16.69 16.55 -3.73
N LEU A 454 16.42 15.30 -3.33
CA LEU A 454 15.37 14.96 -2.38
C LEU A 454 15.57 15.67 -1.04
N PHE A 455 16.73 15.44 -0.40
CA PHE A 455 16.99 16.00 0.92
C PHE A 455 17.14 17.52 0.88
N LEU A 456 17.61 18.08 -0.23
CA LEU A 456 17.63 19.53 -0.43
C LEU A 456 16.22 20.10 -0.53
N GLY A 457 15.34 19.49 -1.33
CA GLY A 457 13.94 19.89 -1.44
C GLY A 457 13.22 19.85 -0.09
N LEU A 458 13.49 18.83 0.72
CA LEU A 458 12.98 18.72 2.08
C LEU A 458 13.59 19.77 3.03
N ALA A 459 14.89 20.05 2.94
CA ALA A 459 15.51 21.10 3.73
C ALA A 459 14.91 22.47 3.41
N MET A 460 14.71 22.79 2.14
CA MET A 460 14.01 24.00 1.67
C MET A 460 12.55 24.06 2.15
N TYR A 461 11.87 22.92 2.25
CA TYR A 461 10.53 22.85 2.83
C TYR A 461 10.53 23.28 4.32
N THR A 462 11.59 22.94 5.07
CA THR A 462 11.59 23.16 6.53
C THR A 462 11.80 24.61 6.98
N SER A 463 12.45 25.47 6.18
CA SER A 463 12.85 26.80 6.61
C SER A 463 13.05 27.77 5.44
N ILE A 464 12.52 29.00 5.58
CA ILE A 464 12.80 30.09 4.64
C ILE A 464 14.26 30.55 4.71
N ASP A 465 14.87 30.50 5.89
CA ASP A 465 16.25 30.92 6.08
C ASP A 465 17.20 29.96 5.39
N PHE A 466 16.89 28.65 5.43
CA PHE A 466 17.63 27.64 4.68
C PHE A 466 17.52 27.89 3.17
N CYS A 467 16.30 28.17 2.65
CA CYS A 467 16.11 28.54 1.24
C CYS A 467 16.98 29.74 0.85
N ASN A 468 16.91 30.82 1.63
CA ASN A 468 17.64 32.06 1.33
C ASN A 468 19.16 31.84 1.37
N LEU A 469 19.66 31.05 2.33
CA LEU A 469 21.06 30.68 2.45
C LEU A 469 21.53 29.89 1.22
N TRP A 470 20.75 28.90 0.80
CA TRP A 470 21.06 28.07 -0.36
C TRP A 470 21.00 28.86 -1.67
N ASP A 471 19.96 29.67 -1.88
CA ASP A 471 19.81 30.50 -3.09
C ASP A 471 20.94 31.52 -3.23
N ARG A 472 21.39 32.12 -2.11
CA ARG A 472 22.54 33.02 -2.09
C ARG A 472 23.81 32.31 -2.58
N PHE A 473 24.02 31.05 -2.18
CA PHE A 473 25.20 30.31 -2.59
C PHE A 473 25.17 29.94 -4.08
N ASN A 474 24.06 29.36 -4.54
CA ASN A 474 23.89 28.95 -5.92
C ASN A 474 24.01 30.12 -6.91
N THR A 475 23.67 31.34 -6.49
CA THR A 475 23.78 32.54 -7.33
C THR A 475 25.14 33.23 -7.27
N THR A 476 25.90 33.06 -6.18
CA THR A 476 27.09 33.90 -5.91
C THR A 476 28.41 33.13 -6.00
N VAL A 477 28.42 31.81 -5.80
CA VAL A 477 29.66 31.03 -5.64
C VAL A 477 29.77 29.91 -6.67
N LEU A 478 28.90 28.91 -6.59
CA LEU A 478 28.91 27.73 -7.47
C LEU A 478 27.54 27.07 -7.40
N ASP A 479 26.97 26.67 -8.55
CA ASP A 479 25.77 25.85 -8.55
C ASP A 479 26.13 24.41 -8.15
N LEU A 480 25.81 24.02 -6.90
CA LEU A 480 26.27 22.75 -6.33
C LEU A 480 25.63 21.53 -6.99
N LEU A 481 24.39 21.64 -7.48
CA LEU A 481 23.68 20.48 -8.02
C LEU A 481 24.30 20.02 -9.36
N PRO A 482 24.48 20.91 -10.37
CA PRO A 482 25.26 20.56 -11.56
C PRO A 482 26.70 20.17 -11.23
N PHE A 483 27.31 20.80 -10.22
CA PHE A 483 28.64 20.44 -9.77
C PHE A 483 28.71 19.01 -9.25
N PHE A 484 27.73 18.52 -8.47
CA PHE A 484 27.72 17.16 -7.96
C PHE A 484 27.44 16.11 -9.04
N ASP A 485 26.74 16.47 -10.11
CA ASP A 485 26.34 15.54 -11.18
C ASP A 485 27.30 15.52 -12.39
N SER A 486 28.21 16.48 -12.52
CA SER A 486 29.16 16.53 -13.63
C SER A 486 30.25 15.44 -13.58
N TYR A 487 30.87 15.08 -14.70
CA TYR A 487 32.12 14.30 -14.68
C TYR A 487 33.37 15.19 -14.69
N ALA A 488 33.17 16.51 -14.78
CA ALA A 488 34.26 17.47 -14.90
C ALA A 488 34.87 17.78 -13.53
N GLU A 489 36.19 17.73 -13.47
CA GLU A 489 36.95 18.31 -12.37
C GLU A 489 36.78 19.84 -12.38
N VAL A 490 36.61 20.42 -11.19
CA VAL A 490 36.47 21.87 -11.03
C VAL A 490 37.68 22.38 -10.28
N LEU A 491 38.43 23.24 -10.96
CA LEU A 491 39.55 23.97 -10.43
C LEU A 491 39.08 25.38 -10.04
N VAL A 492 39.45 25.82 -8.85
CA VAL A 492 39.14 27.16 -8.32
C VAL A 492 40.40 27.90 -7.90
N ASP A 493 40.36 29.22 -7.89
CA ASP A 493 41.42 30.02 -7.26
C ASP A 493 41.23 30.08 -5.73
N GLY A 494 42.19 30.71 -5.04
CA GLY A 494 42.17 30.84 -3.58
C GLY A 494 40.97 31.64 -3.05
N ASP A 495 40.54 32.69 -3.75
CA ASP A 495 39.42 33.53 -3.34
C ASP A 495 38.10 32.76 -3.45
N GLN A 496 37.92 32.02 -4.55
CA GLN A 496 36.79 31.12 -4.76
C GLN A 496 36.76 29.98 -3.75
N LEU A 497 37.92 29.41 -3.40
CA LEU A 497 38.00 28.39 -2.37
C LEU A 497 37.54 28.91 -1.01
N GLU A 498 37.94 30.13 -0.63
CA GLU A 498 37.49 30.74 0.63
C GLU A 498 35.99 31.01 0.65
N LEU A 499 35.39 31.38 -0.50
CA LEU A 499 33.93 31.50 -0.62
C LEU A 499 33.22 30.16 -0.40
N VAL A 500 33.73 29.07 -1.00
CA VAL A 500 33.20 27.71 -0.82
C VAL A 500 33.33 27.27 0.65
N ARG A 501 34.51 27.46 1.25
CA ARG A 501 34.78 27.13 2.67
C ARG A 501 33.87 27.92 3.60
N GLY A 502 33.72 29.23 3.37
CA GLY A 502 32.86 30.10 4.15
C GLY A 502 31.41 29.63 4.18
N PHE A 503 30.88 29.26 3.02
CA PHE A 503 29.51 28.73 2.94
C PHE A 503 29.32 27.38 3.61
N LEU A 504 30.22 26.42 3.37
CA LEU A 504 30.12 25.10 4.00
C LEU A 504 30.20 25.22 5.54
N LYS A 505 30.97 26.18 6.03
CA LYS A 505 31.02 26.55 7.45
C LYS A 505 29.71 27.19 7.92
N GLU A 506 29.12 28.11 7.16
CA GLU A 506 27.79 28.69 7.49
C GLU A 506 26.72 27.59 7.59
N LEU A 507 26.68 26.64 6.65
CA LEU A 507 25.78 25.49 6.69
C LEU A 507 26.02 24.60 7.92
N PHE A 508 27.29 24.30 8.23
CA PHE A 508 27.66 23.51 9.40
C PHE A 508 27.20 24.18 10.70
N VAL A 509 27.45 25.50 10.83
CA VAL A 509 27.10 26.28 12.02
C VAL A 509 25.58 26.38 12.20
N LEU A 510 24.81 26.50 11.12
CA LEU A 510 23.35 26.50 11.16
C LEU A 510 22.82 25.26 11.90
N ILE A 511 23.36 24.08 11.59
CA ILE A 511 22.93 22.81 12.18
C ILE A 511 23.55 22.56 13.55
N GLU A 512 24.80 22.97 13.77
CA GLU A 512 25.42 22.89 15.10
C GLU A 512 24.67 23.74 16.13
N GLY A 513 24.18 24.92 15.74
CA GLY A 513 23.32 25.77 16.58
C GLY A 513 22.02 25.07 16.99
N GLU A 514 21.39 24.34 16.07
CA GLU A 514 20.17 23.58 16.36
C GLU A 514 20.42 22.32 17.21
N TYR A 515 21.59 21.69 17.09
CA TYR A 515 21.96 20.50 17.86
C TYR A 515 22.31 20.82 19.31
N ARG A 516 23.04 21.92 19.58
CA ARG A 516 23.45 22.31 20.95
C ARG A 516 22.28 22.65 21.89
N ILE A 517 21.09 22.91 21.34
CA ILE A 517 19.86 23.13 22.12
C ILE A 517 19.34 21.83 22.76
N LEU A 518 19.81 20.66 22.31
CA LEU A 518 19.37 19.34 22.80
C LEU A 518 20.28 18.73 23.88
N ASP A 519 21.50 19.24 24.05
CA ASP A 519 22.44 18.82 25.11
C ASP A 519 22.24 19.61 26.44
N LEU A 520 21.24 20.52 26.47
CA LEU A 520 20.76 21.29 27.63
C LEU A 520 19.35 20.85 28.00
#